data_AF-A0A8J9UF50-F1
#
_entry.id   AF-A0A8J9UF50-F1
#
_cell.length_a   1.000
_cell.length_b   1.000
_cell.length_c   1.000
_cell.angle_alpha   90.00
_cell.angle_beta   90.00
_cell.angle_gamma   90.00
#
_symmetry.space_group_name_H-M   'P 1'
#
loop_
_entity.id
_entity.type
_entity.pdbx_description
1 polymer ?
#
loop_
_entity_poly.entity_id
_entity_poly.type
_entity_poly.pdbx_seq_one_letter_code
_entity_poly.pdbx_strand_id
1 'polypeptide(L)'
;MRPYPGQNLNDDKRIFNYRLSSARRIVENTFGILTLKFRIYNRRIQANPENVDNIVLATCILHNFIKYFNPNTTHASDYEGNQPHTSSLLETVQPQGGNATAGAFHVREVFKNSFISEAGAVPWQEDKI
;
A
#
# COMPACT_ATOMS: atom_id res chain seq x y z
N MET A 1 -1.51 6.66 7.58
CA MET A 1 -1.74 8.11 7.44
C MET A 1 -3.18 8.36 7.02
N ARG A 2 -3.85 9.39 7.54
CA ARG A 2 -5.24 9.70 7.17
C ARG A 2 -5.28 10.59 5.91
N PRO A 3 -6.13 10.30 4.91
CA PRO A 3 -6.34 11.20 3.77
C PRO A 3 -6.93 12.54 4.22
N TYR A 4 -6.92 13.54 3.34
CA TYR A 4 -7.69 14.76 3.53
C TYR A 4 -9.19 14.45 3.49
N PRO A 5 -9.98 14.86 4.51
CA PRO A 5 -11.41 14.64 4.54
C PRO A 5 -12.17 15.68 3.70
N GLY A 6 -13.38 15.34 3.24
CA GLY A 6 -14.26 16.22 2.48
C GLY A 6 -14.28 15.92 0.98
N GLN A 7 -15.35 16.37 0.30
CA GLN A 7 -15.52 16.17 -1.15
C GLN A 7 -14.93 17.32 -1.99
N ASN A 8 -14.96 18.55 -1.46
CA ASN A 8 -14.44 19.74 -2.15
C ASN A 8 -12.98 19.99 -1.77
N LEU A 9 -12.08 19.13 -2.28
CA LEU A 9 -10.64 19.24 -2.09
C LEU A 9 -10.00 20.01 -3.26
N ASN A 10 -8.96 20.80 -2.98
CA ASN A 10 -8.10 21.33 -4.05
C ASN A 10 -7.27 20.19 -4.67
N ASP A 11 -6.77 20.43 -5.88
CA ASP A 11 -6.10 19.39 -6.67
C ASP A 11 -4.90 18.79 -5.96
N ASP A 12 -4.09 19.60 -5.27
CA ASP A 12 -3.01 19.14 -4.39
C ASP A 12 -3.43 18.04 -3.40
N LYS A 13 -4.56 18.26 -2.71
CA LYS A 13 -5.07 17.29 -1.72
C LYS A 13 -5.66 16.06 -2.41
N ARG A 14 -6.23 16.21 -3.61
CA ARG A 14 -6.71 15.09 -4.42
C ARG A 14 -5.54 14.24 -4.92
N ILE A 15 -4.48 14.84 -5.46
CA ILE A 15 -3.21 14.18 -5.84
C ILE A 15 -2.68 13.39 -4.66
N PHE A 16 -2.53 14.05 -3.50
CA PHE A 16 -2.02 13.38 -2.31
C PHE A 16 -2.88 12.18 -1.91
N ASN A 17 -4.21 12.35 -1.85
CA ASN A 17 -5.11 11.26 -1.50
C ASN A 17 -5.03 10.11 -2.51
N TYR A 18 -4.95 10.41 -3.81
CA TYR A 18 -4.80 9.42 -4.86
C TYR A 18 -3.49 8.63 -4.74
N ARG A 19 -2.36 9.34 -4.52
CA ARG A 19 -1.04 8.73 -4.31
C ARG A 19 -1.02 7.86 -3.04
N LEU A 20 -1.60 8.34 -1.95
CA LEU A 20 -1.70 7.59 -0.69
C LEU A 20 -2.48 6.30 -0.87
N SER A 21 -3.64 6.35 -1.54
CA SER A 21 -4.46 5.18 -1.85
C SER A 21 -3.73 4.20 -2.78
N SER A 22 -3.01 4.71 -3.78
CA SER A 22 -2.24 3.89 -4.71
C SER A 22 -1.11 3.15 -4.00
N ALA A 23 -0.36 3.83 -3.13
CA ALA A 23 0.67 3.21 -2.31
C ALA A 23 0.09 2.13 -1.39
N ARG A 24 -1.04 2.41 -0.72
CA ARG A 24 -1.73 1.43 0.14
C ARG A 24 -2.13 0.18 -0.64
N ARG A 25 -2.74 0.35 -1.83
CA ARG A 25 -3.16 -0.75 -2.70
C ARG A 25 -2.00 -1.65 -3.10
N ILE A 26 -0.83 -1.08 -3.40
CA ILE A 26 0.38 -1.84 -3.72
C ILE A 26 0.82 -2.66 -2.51
N VAL A 27 0.95 -2.03 -1.35
CA VAL A 27 1.37 -2.69 -0.10
C VAL A 27 0.43 -3.84 0.27
N GLU A 28 -0.88 -3.61 0.24
CA GLU A 28 -1.88 -4.64 0.58
C GLU A 28 -1.85 -5.82 -0.39
N ASN A 29 -1.73 -5.56 -1.70
CA ASN A 29 -1.61 -6.63 -2.69
C ASN A 29 -0.34 -7.46 -2.46
N THR A 30 0.81 -6.79 -2.25
CA THR A 30 2.07 -7.48 -1.94
C THR A 30 1.96 -8.36 -0.70
N PHE A 31 1.41 -7.85 0.40
CA PHE A 31 1.24 -8.65 1.62
C PHE A 31 0.16 -9.73 1.46
N GLY A 32 -0.85 -9.54 0.62
CA GLY A 32 -1.81 -10.59 0.26
C GLY A 32 -1.11 -11.79 -0.40
N ILE A 33 -0.24 -11.54 -1.37
CA ILE A 33 0.58 -12.57 -2.03
C ILE A 33 1.51 -13.26 -1.01
N LEU A 34 2.18 -12.48 -0.16
CA LEU A 34 3.08 -13.04 0.86
C LEU A 34 2.32 -13.90 1.88
N THR A 35 1.10 -13.52 2.25
CA THR A 35 0.24 -14.26 3.19
C THR A 35 -0.21 -15.59 2.61
N LEU A 36 -0.59 -15.62 1.34
CA LEU A 36 -0.95 -16.86 0.65
C LEU A 36 0.22 -17.86 0.61
N LYS A 37 1.45 -17.35 0.46
CA LYS A 37 2.64 -18.17 0.25
C LYS A 37 3.37 -18.56 1.55
N PHE A 38 3.39 -17.68 2.55
CA PHE A 38 4.16 -17.87 3.78
C PHE A 38 3.27 -17.79 5.02
N ARG A 39 3.16 -18.91 5.72
CA ARG A 39 2.34 -19.06 6.94
C ARG A 39 2.68 -18.09 8.07
N ILE A 40 3.88 -17.50 8.06
CA ILE A 40 4.33 -16.54 9.09
C ILE A 40 3.43 -15.28 9.13
N TYR A 41 2.79 -14.92 8.02
CA TYR A 41 1.89 -13.76 7.94
C TYR A 41 0.44 -14.05 8.34
N ASN A 42 0.05 -15.32 8.47
CA ASN A 42 -1.33 -15.71 8.81
C ASN A 42 -1.71 -15.40 10.26
N ARG A 43 -0.72 -15.05 11.09
CA ARG A 43 -0.89 -14.65 12.49
C ARG A 43 0.04 -13.49 12.79
N ARG A 44 -0.13 -12.87 13.96
CA ARG A 44 0.83 -11.88 14.47
C ARG A 44 2.23 -12.50 14.46
N ILE A 45 3.18 -11.83 13.81
CA ILE A 45 4.57 -12.27 13.72
C ILE A 45 5.12 -12.40 15.14
N GLN A 46 5.47 -13.62 15.54
CA GLN A 46 6.05 -13.93 16.86
C GLN A 46 7.57 -13.71 16.81
N ALA A 47 7.97 -12.47 16.58
CA ALA A 47 9.37 -12.05 16.54
C ALA A 47 9.51 -10.70 17.24
N ASN A 48 10.71 -10.42 17.74
CA ASN A 48 11.00 -9.10 18.25
C ASN A 48 10.96 -8.05 17.12
N PRO A 49 10.58 -6.80 17.41
CA PRO A 49 10.46 -5.74 16.40
C PRO A 49 11.72 -5.56 15.53
N GLU A 50 12.92 -5.71 16.11
CA GLU A 50 14.20 -5.60 15.38
C GLU A 50 14.39 -6.67 14.28
N ASN A 51 13.63 -7.77 14.32
CA ASN A 51 13.73 -8.87 13.36
C ASN A 51 12.65 -8.82 12.28
N VAL A 52 11.60 -8.00 12.45
CA VAL A 52 10.46 -7.99 11.54
C VAL A 52 10.87 -7.56 10.12
N ASP A 53 11.72 -6.54 10.01
CA ASP A 53 12.21 -6.06 8.72
C ASP A 53 13.02 -7.13 7.99
N ASN A 54 13.86 -7.88 8.71
CA ASN A 54 14.63 -8.99 8.17
C ASN A 54 13.73 -10.13 7.68
N ILE A 55 12.66 -10.44 8.42
CA ILE A 55 11.66 -11.44 8.01
C ILE A 55 10.99 -11.02 6.72
N VAL A 56 10.54 -9.76 6.61
CA VAL A 56 9.89 -9.24 5.40
C VAL A 56 10.85 -9.34 4.20
N LEU A 57 12.08 -8.85 4.36
CA LEU A 57 13.11 -8.93 3.31
C LEU A 57 13.42 -10.37 2.89
N ALA A 58 13.59 -11.28 3.85
CA ALA A 58 13.85 -12.69 3.57
C ALA A 58 12.70 -13.34 2.76
N THR A 59 11.44 -13.04 3.10
CA THR A 59 10.29 -13.57 2.34
C THR A 59 10.19 -12.98 0.94
N CYS A 60 10.56 -11.72 0.72
CA CYS A 60 10.65 -11.12 -0.62
C CYS A 60 11.73 -11.82 -1.47
N ILE A 61 12.92 -12.04 -0.90
CA ILE A 61 14.01 -12.76 -1.57
C ILE A 61 13.57 -14.19 -1.91
N LEU A 62 12.97 -14.90 -0.95
CA LEU A 62 12.50 -16.27 -1.15
C LEU A 62 11.36 -16.35 -2.16
N HIS A 63 10.44 -15.38 -2.18
CA HIS A 63 9.38 -15.29 -3.19
C HIS A 63 9.99 -15.21 -4.59
N ASN A 64 10.95 -14.30 -4.79
CA ASN A 64 11.63 -14.10 -6.07
C ASN A 64 12.43 -15.33 -6.49
N PHE A 65 13.16 -15.94 -5.55
CA PHE A 65 13.90 -17.17 -5.77
C PHE A 65 12.98 -18.31 -6.25
N ILE A 66 11.88 -18.57 -5.52
CA ILE A 66 10.92 -19.61 -5.90
C ILE A 66 10.32 -19.31 -7.29
N LYS A 67 9.96 -18.05 -7.57
CA LYS A 67 9.40 -17.64 -8.87
C LYS A 67 10.39 -17.87 -10.02
N TYR A 68 11.67 -17.62 -9.81
CA TYR A 68 12.72 -17.83 -10.80
C TYR A 68 12.92 -19.32 -11.12
N PHE A 69 12.94 -20.18 -10.09
CA PHE A 69 13.24 -21.61 -10.28
C PHE A 69 12.02 -22.48 -10.55
N ASN A 70 10.80 -22.00 -10.28
CA ASN A 70 9.57 -22.76 -10.45
C ASN A 70 8.49 -21.93 -11.18
N PRO A 71 8.69 -21.64 -12.47
CA PRO A 71 7.74 -20.84 -13.25
C PRO A 71 6.37 -21.53 -13.40
N ASN A 72 6.31 -22.87 -13.25
CA ASN A 72 5.10 -23.66 -13.47
C ASN A 72 4.26 -23.90 -12.21
N THR A 73 4.80 -23.66 -11.01
CA THR A 73 4.06 -23.90 -9.74
C THR A 73 3.07 -22.78 -9.41
N THR A 74 2.98 -21.76 -10.26
CA THR A 74 2.07 -20.61 -10.15
C THR A 74 0.87 -20.67 -11.09
N HIS A 75 0.65 -21.79 -11.81
CA HIS A 75 -0.49 -21.95 -12.70
C HIS A 75 -1.59 -22.80 -12.06
N ALA A 76 -2.50 -22.14 -11.32
CA ALA A 76 -3.91 -22.55 -11.18
C ALA A 76 -4.80 -21.53 -10.43
N SER A 77 -4.26 -20.58 -9.64
CA SER A 77 -5.10 -19.62 -8.90
C SER A 77 -4.64 -18.15 -8.91
N ASP A 78 -3.43 -17.84 -9.35
CA ASP A 78 -2.82 -16.55 -9.00
C ASP A 78 -2.74 -15.52 -10.15
N TYR A 79 -3.18 -15.85 -11.38
CA TYR A 79 -2.86 -15.01 -12.56
C TYR A 79 -3.93 -14.91 -13.68
N GLU A 80 -5.21 -15.17 -13.43
CA GLU A 80 -6.27 -14.77 -14.39
C GLU A 80 -7.37 -13.98 -13.69
N GLY A 81 -7.08 -12.71 -13.44
CA GLY A 81 -7.98 -11.80 -12.76
C GLY A 81 -7.50 -10.37 -12.66
N ASN A 82 -6.67 -9.90 -13.61
CA ASN A 82 -6.49 -8.45 -13.82
C ASN A 82 -7.68 -7.89 -14.62
N GLN A 83 -8.90 -8.34 -14.30
CA GLN A 83 -10.05 -7.45 -14.38
C GLN A 83 -9.80 -6.40 -13.28
N PRO A 84 -9.97 -5.10 -13.54
CA PRO A 84 -10.23 -4.19 -12.45
C PRO A 84 -11.57 -4.62 -11.85
N HIS A 85 -11.56 -5.63 -11.00
CA HIS A 85 -12.64 -5.84 -10.07
C HIS A 85 -12.64 -4.58 -9.21
N THR A 86 -13.49 -3.66 -9.64
CA THR A 86 -14.04 -2.55 -8.88
C THR A 86 -14.88 -3.06 -7.71
N SER A 87 -14.67 -4.29 -7.25
CA SER A 87 -15.01 -4.65 -5.88
C SER A 87 -14.03 -3.90 -5.00
N SER A 88 -14.50 -2.74 -4.57
CA SER A 88 -14.07 -2.00 -3.40
C SER A 88 -14.08 -2.92 -2.15
N LEU A 89 -13.25 -3.97 -2.14
CA LEU A 89 -12.97 -4.78 -0.95
C LEU A 89 -12.11 -4.01 0.05
N LEU A 90 -11.53 -2.88 -0.39
CA LEU A 90 -11.19 -1.80 0.51
C LEU A 90 -12.47 -1.05 0.83
N GLU A 91 -13.18 -1.52 1.85
CA GLU A 91 -13.92 -0.57 2.67
C GLU A 91 -12.98 0.59 2.98
N THR A 92 -13.43 1.81 2.70
CA THR A 92 -12.76 3.01 3.20
C THR A 92 -12.54 2.76 4.69
N VAL A 93 -11.27 2.71 5.12
CA VAL A 93 -10.93 2.50 6.53
C VAL A 93 -11.76 3.49 7.31
N GLN A 94 -12.73 2.96 8.07
CA GLN A 94 -13.65 3.77 8.84
C GLN A 94 -12.80 4.71 9.70
N PRO A 95 -13.11 6.02 9.75
CA PRO A 95 -12.35 6.95 10.57
C PRO A 95 -12.28 6.40 11.99
N GLN A 96 -11.11 5.89 12.39
CA GLN A 96 -10.94 5.41 13.74
C GLN A 96 -11.00 6.63 14.65
N GLY A 97 -12.04 6.70 15.48
CA GLY A 97 -12.34 7.85 16.33
C GLY A 97 -11.14 8.23 17.19
N GLY A 98 -10.81 9.52 17.21
CA GLY A 98 -9.68 10.09 17.93
C GLY A 98 -9.23 11.39 17.29
N ASN A 99 -8.92 12.39 18.12
CA ASN A 99 -8.33 13.64 17.63
C ASN A 99 -6.89 13.34 17.21
N ALA A 100 -6.61 13.39 15.91
CA ALA A 100 -5.24 13.33 15.41
C ALA A 100 -4.44 14.50 16.00
N THR A 101 -3.20 14.25 16.42
CA THR A 101 -2.33 15.30 16.95
C THR A 101 -2.00 16.32 15.88
N ALA A 102 -1.71 17.56 16.28
CA ALA A 102 -1.22 18.60 15.36
C ALA A 102 0.01 18.13 14.56
N GLY A 103 0.88 17.32 15.18
CA GLY A 103 2.02 16.70 14.51
C GLY A 103 1.64 15.76 13.36
N ALA A 104 0.56 14.98 13.50
CA ALA A 104 0.09 14.11 12.42
C ALA A 104 -0.37 14.91 11.18
N PHE A 105 -0.96 16.09 11.39
CA PHE A 105 -1.29 17.00 10.29
C PHE A 105 -0.03 17.56 9.64
N HIS A 106 0.95 17.98 10.43
CA HIS A 106 2.22 18.48 9.90
C HIS A 106 2.92 17.44 9.02
N VAL A 107 3.02 16.19 9.48
CA VAL A 107 3.63 15.11 8.68
C VAL A 107 2.88 14.92 7.35
N ARG A 108 1.55 14.97 7.37
CA ARG A 108 0.75 14.89 6.13
C ARG A 108 1.05 16.05 5.18
N GLU A 109 1.19 17.27 5.69
CA GLU A 109 1.56 18.43 4.88
C GLU A 109 2.97 18.28 4.29
N VAL A 110 3.94 17.76 5.06
CA VAL A 110 5.30 17.48 4.58
C VAL A 110 5.27 16.51 3.39
N PHE A 111 4.56 15.39 3.51
CA PHE A 111 4.42 14.45 2.40
C PHE A 111 3.67 15.05 1.21
N LYS A 112 2.57 15.77 1.45
CA LYS A 112 1.81 16.45 0.38
C LYS A 112 2.70 17.40 -0.41
N ASN A 113 3.43 18.27 0.27
CA ASN A 113 4.33 19.23 -0.37
C ASN A 113 5.48 18.54 -1.11
N SER A 114 6.05 17.47 -0.53
CA SER A 114 7.08 16.67 -1.22
C SER A 114 6.55 16.02 -2.48
N PHE A 115 5.35 15.43 -2.44
CA PHE A 115 4.74 14.72 -3.57
C PHE A 115 4.34 15.64 -4.73
N ILE A 116 4.04 16.90 -4.46
CA ILE A 116 3.63 17.89 -5.47
C ILE A 116 4.81 18.72 -5.96
N SER A 117 5.92 18.73 -5.22
CA SER A 117 7.16 19.38 -5.67
C SER A 117 7.63 18.83 -7.01
N GLU A 118 8.37 19.63 -7.77
CA GLU A 118 8.93 19.24 -9.07
C GLU A 118 9.68 17.89 -9.03
N ALA A 119 10.45 17.65 -7.96
CA ALA A 119 11.19 16.40 -7.76
C ALA A 119 10.31 15.20 -7.38
N GLY A 120 9.16 15.43 -6.74
CA GLY A 120 8.26 14.38 -6.27
C GLY A 120 7.07 14.12 -7.20
N ALA A 121 6.83 15.04 -8.14
CA ALA A 121 5.78 14.98 -9.15
C ALA A 121 6.00 13.84 -10.13
N VAL A 122 4.90 13.37 -10.70
CA VAL A 122 4.84 12.08 -11.38
C VAL A 122 3.84 12.20 -12.53
N PRO A 123 4.16 11.72 -13.75
CA PRO A 123 3.42 12.12 -14.94
C PRO A 123 1.93 11.78 -14.94
N TRP A 124 1.55 10.69 -14.26
CA TRP A 124 0.16 10.19 -14.22
C TRP A 124 -0.71 10.82 -13.14
N GLN A 125 -0.21 11.82 -12.39
CA GLN A 125 -0.86 12.20 -11.11
C GLN A 125 -2.07 13.08 -11.28
N GLU A 126 -2.20 13.68 -12.47
CA GLU A 126 -3.30 14.53 -12.88
C GLU A 126 -4.38 13.75 -13.64
N ASP A 127 -4.03 12.62 -14.25
CA ASP A 127 -4.93 11.82 -15.10
C ASP A 127 -6.14 11.23 -14.37
N LYS A 128 -6.08 11.15 -13.03
CA LYS A 128 -7.07 10.47 -12.19
C LYS A 128 -7.71 11.36 -11.12
N ILE A 129 -7.49 12.67 -11.22
CA ILE A 129 -8.01 13.65 -10.25
C ILE A 129 -9.46 13.95 -10.55
#